data_AF-A0A2A4RXJ7-F1
#
_entry.id   AF-A0A2A4RXJ7-F1
#
_cell.length_a   1.000
_cell.length_b   1.000
_cell.length_c   1.000
_cell.angle_alpha   90.00
_cell.angle_beta   90.00
_cell.angle_gamma   90.00
#
_symmetry.space_group_name_H-M   'P 1'
#
loop_
_entity.id
_entity.type
_entity.pdbx_description
1 polymer ?
#
loop_
_entity_poly.entity_id
_entity_poly.type
_entity_poly.pdbx_seq_one_letter_code
_entity_poly.pdbx_strand_id
1 'polypeptide(L)'
;MKLTLAPMEGVIDYHMRYLLTRIGGYDHCVTEFVRISDQLLPPVVFHRICPELAHGSQTKSGTPVTLQLLGGAPNVMAENA
;
A
#
# COMPACT_ATOMS: atom_id res chain seq x y z
N MET A 1 0.92 -10.43 20.04
CA MET A 1 1.49 -10.90 18.76
C MET A 1 0.87 -10.04 17.67
N LYS A 2 1.65 -9.49 16.73
CA LYS A 2 1.13 -8.70 15.61
C LYS A 2 1.16 -9.52 14.33
N LEU A 3 0.08 -9.54 13.57
CA LEU A 3 -0.03 -10.20 12.27
C LEU A 3 -0.15 -9.16 11.16
N THR A 4 0.82 -9.16 10.24
CA THR A 4 0.86 -8.23 9.11
C THR A 4 0.69 -8.98 7.81
N LEU A 5 -0.19 -8.48 6.94
CA LEU A 5 -0.32 -8.97 5.57
C LEU A 5 0.85 -8.44 4.74
N ALA A 6 1.68 -9.36 4.25
CA ALA A 6 2.86 -9.06 3.46
C ALA A 6 2.50 -8.52 2.06
N PRO A 7 3.36 -7.68 1.47
CA PRO A 7 3.19 -7.20 0.11
C PRO A 7 3.46 -8.33 -0.89
N MET A 8 2.51 -8.58 -1.79
CA MET A 8 2.63 -9.60 -2.83
C MET A 8 2.07 -9.05 -4.15
N GLU A 9 2.98 -8.62 -5.02
CA GLU A 9 2.69 -8.07 -6.35
C GLU A 9 1.83 -9.04 -7.17
N GLY A 10 0.72 -8.56 -7.73
CA GLY A 10 -0.23 -9.34 -8.52
C GLY A 10 -1.11 -10.31 -7.72
N VAL A 11 -1.01 -10.31 -6.39
CA VAL A 11 -1.80 -11.20 -5.51
C VAL A 11 -2.61 -10.41 -4.49
N ILE A 12 -2.00 -9.47 -3.78
CA ILE A 12 -2.62 -8.72 -2.67
C ILE A 12 -2.93 -7.28 -3.11
N ASP A 13 -3.76 -7.17 -4.13
CA ASP A 13 -4.32 -5.89 -4.57
C ASP A 13 -5.32 -5.32 -3.52
N TYR A 14 -5.88 -4.15 -3.80
CA TYR A 14 -6.82 -3.51 -2.86
C TYR A 14 -8.11 -4.32 -2.64
N HIS A 15 -8.54 -5.11 -3.64
CA HIS A 15 -9.70 -5.99 -3.49
C HIS A 15 -9.38 -7.14 -2.51
N MET A 16 -8.23 -7.78 -2.68
CA MET A 16 -7.78 -8.86 -1.81
C MET A 16 -7.52 -8.38 -0.39
N ARG A 17 -6.88 -7.22 -0.20
CA ARG A 17 -6.75 -6.61 1.12
C ARG A 17 -8.10 -6.40 1.79
N TYR A 18 -9.09 -5.89 1.05
CA TYR A 18 -10.43 -5.72 1.60
C TYR A 18 -11.08 -7.04 2.00
N LEU A 19 -11.01 -8.07 1.16
CA LEU A 19 -11.61 -9.38 1.44
C LEU A 19 -10.95 -10.04 2.66
N LEU A 20 -9.62 -10.03 2.74
CA LEU A 20 -8.87 -10.65 3.83
C LEU A 20 -9.05 -9.91 5.16
N THR A 21 -8.99 -8.58 5.14
CA THR A 21 -9.18 -7.77 6.36
C THR A 21 -10.60 -7.82 6.90
N ARG A 22 -11.60 -8.10 6.04
CA ARG A 22 -12.97 -8.36 6.48
C ARG A 22 -13.12 -9.66 7.25
N ILE A 23 -12.35 -10.71 6.91
CA ILE A 23 -12.32 -11.96 7.68
C ILE A 23 -11.71 -11.71 9.07
N GLY A 24 -10.77 -10.77 9.16
CA GLY A 24 -10.15 -10.31 10.40
C GLY A 24 -8.82 -11.00 10.70
N GLY A 25 -8.25 -10.67 11.86
CA GLY A 25 -7.00 -11.24 12.36
C GLY A 25 -5.73 -10.54 11.87
N TYR A 26 -5.83 -9.54 10.99
CA TYR A 26 -4.71 -8.72 10.55
C TYR A 26 -4.69 -7.37 11.27
N ASP A 27 -3.55 -7.05 11.89
CA ASP A 27 -3.31 -5.75 12.51
C ASP A 27 -2.89 -4.69 11.48
N HIS A 28 -2.33 -5.12 10.35
CA HIS A 28 -1.74 -4.23 9.35
C HIS A 28 -1.65 -4.89 7.97
N CYS A 29 -1.64 -4.08 6.91
CA CYS A 29 -1.39 -4.52 5.55
C CYS A 29 -0.39 -3.62 4.84
N VAL A 30 0.40 -4.21 3.95
CA VAL A 30 1.30 -3.48 3.05
C VAL A 30 0.79 -3.62 1.61
N THR A 31 0.86 -2.55 0.83
CA THR A 31 0.45 -2.58 -0.59
C THR A 31 1.46 -3.31 -1.47
N GLU A 32 1.05 -3.58 -2.70
CA GLU A 32 1.98 -3.76 -3.83
C GLU A 32 2.94 -2.57 -3.95
N PHE A 33 4.09 -2.76 -4.60
CA PHE A 33 5.11 -1.70 -4.60
C PHE A 33 4.83 -0.65 -5.67
N VAL A 34 5.01 0.62 -5.32
CA VAL A 34 5.16 1.69 -6.29
C VAL A 34 6.63 1.75 -6.70
N ARG A 35 6.91 1.48 -7.98
CA ARG A 35 8.27 1.56 -8.51
C ARG A 35 8.68 3.03 -8.71
N ILE A 36 9.71 3.46 -8.00
CA ILE A 36 10.31 4.78 -8.12
C ILE A 36 11.63 4.66 -8.88
N SER A 37 11.70 5.30 -10.05
CA SER A 37 12.89 5.29 -10.91
C SER A 37 13.69 6.59 -10.73
N ASP A 38 13.20 7.68 -11.31
CA ASP A 38 13.97 8.91 -11.51
C ASP A 38 13.14 10.21 -11.43
N GLN A 39 11.83 10.12 -11.19
CA GLN A 39 10.94 11.28 -11.12
C GLN A 39 9.88 11.16 -10.01
N LEU A 40 9.34 12.31 -9.60
CA LEU A 40 8.11 12.39 -8.81
C LEU A 40 6.92 11.86 -9.62
N LEU A 41 6.21 10.87 -9.08
CA LEU A 41 5.05 10.28 -9.72
C LEU A 41 3.79 11.11 -9.45
N PRO A 42 2.83 11.13 -10.38
CA PRO A 42 1.57 11.82 -10.14
C PRO A 42 0.72 11.07 -9.09
N PRO A 43 -0.08 11.78 -8.28
CA PRO A 43 -0.90 11.18 -7.21
C PRO A 43 -1.79 10.01 -7.64
N VAL A 44 -2.25 10.01 -8.90
CA VAL A 44 -3.08 8.95 -9.48
C VAL A 44 -2.42 7.57 -9.43
N VAL A 45 -1.08 7.49 -9.48
CA VAL A 45 -0.36 6.20 -9.38
C VAL A 45 -0.53 5.62 -7.98
N PHE A 46 -0.36 6.44 -6.95
CA PHE A 46 -0.51 6.04 -5.55
C PHE A 46 -1.95 5.65 -5.24
N HIS A 47 -2.94 6.43 -5.69
CA HIS A 47 -4.35 6.13 -5.47
C HIS A 47 -4.84 4.90 -6.24
N ARG A 48 -4.18 4.52 -7.35
CA ARG A 48 -4.49 3.28 -8.06
C ARG A 48 -4.06 2.04 -7.29
N ILE A 49 -2.89 2.10 -6.63
CA ILE A 49 -2.33 0.97 -5.85
C ILE A 49 -2.92 0.94 -4.42
N CYS A 50 -3.16 2.12 -3.84
CA CYS A 50 -3.71 2.31 -2.51
C CYS A 50 -4.90 3.28 -2.52
N PRO A 51 -6.08 2.85 -3.02
CA PRO A 51 -7.32 3.64 -2.89
C PRO A 51 -7.65 3.99 -1.43
N GLU A 52 -7.15 3.21 -0.48
CA GLU A 52 -7.27 3.42 0.97
C GLU A 52 -6.70 4.77 1.43
N LEU A 53 -5.77 5.39 0.68
CA LEU A 53 -5.26 6.74 0.98
C LEU A 53 -6.36 7.79 1.04
N ALA A 54 -7.42 7.65 0.23
CA ALA A 54 -8.57 8.54 0.26
C ALA A 54 -9.46 8.35 1.50
N HIS A 55 -9.22 7.30 2.29
CA HIS A 55 -10.00 6.90 3.44
C HIS A 55 -9.12 6.76 4.71
N GLY A 56 -8.13 7.65 4.85
CA GLY A 56 -7.25 7.66 6.03
C GLY A 56 -6.30 6.48 6.11
N SER A 57 -5.89 5.95 4.96
CA SER A 57 -4.96 4.80 4.83
C SER A 57 -5.44 3.55 5.54
N GLN A 58 -6.73 3.24 5.42
CA GLN A 58 -7.36 2.07 6.01
C GLN A 58 -8.23 1.33 5.00
N THR A 59 -8.28 0.00 5.10
CA THR A 59 -9.31 -0.76 4.38
C THR A 59 -10.69 -0.37 4.89
N LYS A 60 -11.75 -0.69 4.15
CA LYS A 60 -13.13 -0.47 4.61
C LYS A 60 -13.48 -1.21 5.92
N SER A 61 -12.68 -2.19 6.32
CA SER A 61 -12.81 -2.91 7.59
C SER A 61 -12.02 -2.27 8.73
N GLY A 62 -11.34 -1.15 8.49
CA GLY A 62 -10.58 -0.41 9.50
C GLY A 62 -9.14 -0.89 9.71
N THR A 63 -8.66 -1.86 8.92
CA THR A 63 -7.27 -2.31 9.03
C THR A 63 -6.34 -1.27 8.38
N PRO A 64 -5.32 -0.76 9.10
CA PRO A 64 -4.37 0.20 8.54
C PRO A 64 -3.55 -0.39 7.39
N VAL A 65 -3.33 0.41 6.35
CA VAL A 65 -2.57 0.06 5.15
C VAL A 65 -1.36 1.00 5.01
N THR A 66 -0.17 0.46 4.79
CA THR A 66 1.04 1.23 4.45
C THR A 66 1.36 1.03 2.97
N LEU A 67 1.61 2.12 2.26
CA LEU A 67 2.06 2.09 0.88
C LEU A 67 3.55 1.73 0.81
N GLN A 68 3.90 0.78 -0.05
CA GLN A 68 5.29 0.38 -0.27
C GLN A 68 5.92 1.10 -1.46
N LEU A 69 7.11 1.67 -1.26
CA LEU A 69 7.96 2.19 -2.34
C LEU A 69 9.11 1.23 -2.64
N LEU A 70 9.48 1.13 -3.91
CA LEU A 70 10.64 0.36 -4.35
C LEU A 70 11.46 1.19 -5.33
N GLY A 71 12.69 1.53 -4.95
CA GLY A 71 13.60 2.33 -5.76
C GLY A 71 15.00 2.39 -5.15
N GLY A 72 15.96 2.90 -5.93
CA GLY A 72 17.38 2.96 -5.53
C GLY A 72 17.94 4.36 -5.29
N ALA A 73 17.24 5.42 -5.73
CA ALA A 73 17.70 6.80 -5.64
C ALA A 73 17.07 7.50 -4.41
N PRO A 74 17.85 7.84 -3.36
CA PRO A 74 17.30 8.38 -2.11
C PRO A 74 16.49 9.67 -2.28
N ASN A 75 16.95 10.60 -3.11
CA ASN A 75 16.28 11.89 -3.31
C ASN A 75 14.89 11.70 -3.91
N VAL A 76 14.80 10.93 -5.00
CA VAL A 76 13.53 10.66 -5.68
C VAL A 76 12.60 9.80 -4.81
N MET A 77 13.15 8.87 -4.04
CA MET A 77 12.38 8.10 -3.05
C MET A 77 11.74 9.02 -2.00
N ALA A 78 12.48 10.01 -1.49
CA ALA A 78 11.99 10.96 -0.51
C ALA A 78 10.91 11.91 -1.08
N GLU A 79 11.03 12.30 -2.35
CA GLU A 79 10.00 13.11 -3.01
C GLU A 79 8.66 12.36 -3.16
N ASN A 80 8.70 11.03 -3.27
CA ASN A 80 7.52 10.19 -3.45
C ASN A 80 6.95 9.61 -2.14
N ALA A 81 7.57 9.88 -0.98
CA ALA A 81 7.20 9.32 0.33
C ALA A 81 6.38 10.31 1.16
#